data_AF-A0AAQ5ZC52-F1
#
_entry.id   AF-A0AAQ5ZC52-F1
#
_cell.length_a   1.000
_cell.length_b   1.000
_cell.length_c   1.000
_cell.angle_alpha   90.00
_cell.angle_beta   90.00
_cell.angle_gamma   90.00
#
_symmetry.space_group_name_H-M   'P 1'
#
loop_
_entity.id
_entity.type
_entity.pdbx_description
1 polymer ?
#
loop_
_entity_poly.entity_id
_entity_poly.type
_entity_poly.pdbx_seq_one_letter_code
_entity_poly.pdbx_strand_id
1 'polypeptide(L)'
;MSWTSGTQCVAKGDHRKAKPGELAYRKGDVLTIINGSSRKGYYEAKHNRTGEEGLISSSNVREREALRVDPSLSLMPWFHGKISGLEAVNKLQPAEDGLFLVRESIRHPGDYVLCVSVCGEVIHYRVIYQDNKLTIDNTQFFYNLIDMIEFYSKNKGSIATTLLKPKQKHGTKSAELELSKTGWLLDITKLTLGENIGEGEFGAVFEGDYMGQRVAVKTIKCDVTAQAFLQETTVMTKLQHKNLVRLLGVILHKGLHIVTELMTKGNLVNFLRTRGRSVVNSAQLFQFALDVCEGMEYLESKKFVHRDLAARNVLVSDDGVAKVSDFGLTKVDSKASDKAKLPIKWTAPEALKKEVNRCRRI
;
A
#
# COMPACT_ATOMS: atom_id res chain seq x y z
N MET A 1 -20.01 11.90 -17.45
CA MET A 1 -19.83 10.44 -17.33
C MET A 1 -20.81 9.94 -16.29
N SER A 2 -21.51 8.85 -16.57
CA SER A 2 -22.36 8.15 -15.59
C SER A 2 -21.55 7.06 -14.91
N TRP A 3 -21.55 6.99 -13.58
CA TRP A 3 -20.88 5.92 -12.85
C TRP A 3 -21.69 4.62 -12.93
N THR A 4 -20.99 3.49 -13.04
CA THR A 4 -21.59 2.16 -13.10
C THR A 4 -21.76 1.56 -11.70
N SER A 5 -22.58 0.53 -11.59
CA SER A 5 -22.65 -0.28 -10.37
C SER A 5 -21.25 -0.80 -9.98
N GLY A 6 -20.94 -0.75 -8.69
CA GLY A 6 -19.64 -1.14 -8.13
C GLY A 6 -18.58 -0.04 -8.08
N THR A 7 -18.77 1.10 -8.78
CA THR A 7 -17.82 2.22 -8.73
C THR A 7 -17.65 2.72 -7.29
N GLN A 8 -16.41 2.78 -6.81
CA GLN A 8 -16.12 3.37 -5.50
C GLN A 8 -15.91 4.87 -5.63
N CYS A 9 -16.42 5.62 -4.66
CA CYS A 9 -16.26 7.06 -4.56
C CYS A 9 -15.80 7.45 -3.15
N VAL A 10 -15.08 8.57 -3.05
CA VAL A 10 -14.67 9.17 -1.78
C VAL A 10 -15.43 10.46 -1.55
N ALA A 11 -16.03 10.62 -0.37
CA ALA A 11 -16.71 11.84 0.03
C ALA A 11 -15.74 13.03 0.17
N LYS A 12 -16.06 14.16 -0.47
CA LYS A 12 -15.25 15.39 -0.44
C LYS A 12 -15.52 16.25 0.80
N GLY A 13 -16.67 16.07 1.44
CA GLY A 13 -17.13 16.81 2.60
C GLY A 13 -18.09 15.99 3.46
N ASP A 14 -18.53 16.58 4.56
CA ASP A 14 -19.48 15.96 5.48
C ASP A 14 -20.92 16.16 4.98
N HIS A 15 -21.73 15.10 5.04
CA HIS A 15 -23.19 15.13 4.83
C HIS A 15 -23.90 14.52 6.04
N ARG A 16 -23.94 15.27 7.15
CA ARG A 16 -24.48 14.80 8.44
C ARG A 16 -25.98 15.03 8.62
N LYS A 17 -26.56 15.97 7.86
CA LYS A 17 -27.99 16.33 7.91
C LYS A 17 -28.69 15.79 6.66
N ALA A 18 -28.61 14.47 6.47
CA ALA A 18 -29.20 13.80 5.33
C ALA A 18 -30.74 13.89 5.40
N LYS A 19 -31.37 14.19 4.25
CA LYS A 19 -32.84 14.14 4.13
C LYS A 19 -33.31 12.69 4.13
N PRO A 20 -34.60 12.41 4.36
CA PRO A 20 -35.14 11.05 4.21
C PRO A 20 -34.78 10.44 2.85
N GLY A 21 -34.19 9.26 2.86
CA GLY A 21 -33.70 8.55 1.66
C GLY A 21 -32.31 8.96 1.16
N GLU A 22 -31.68 9.98 1.75
CA GLU A 22 -30.27 10.31 1.49
C GLU A 22 -29.34 9.57 2.45
N LEU A 23 -28.15 9.22 1.97
CA LEU A 23 -27.14 8.55 2.78
C LEU A 23 -26.30 9.56 3.55
N ALA A 24 -26.19 9.41 4.87
CA ALA A 24 -25.27 10.22 5.67
C ALA A 24 -23.83 9.72 5.56
N TYR A 25 -22.86 10.64 5.50
CA TYR A 25 -21.43 10.30 5.42
C TYR A 25 -20.56 11.46 5.93
N ARG A 26 -19.29 11.17 6.19
CA ARG A 26 -18.24 12.13 6.56
C ARG A 26 -17.23 12.26 5.43
N LYS A 27 -16.50 13.38 5.42
CA LYS A 27 -15.37 13.59 4.51
C LYS A 27 -14.38 12.44 4.60
N GLY A 28 -14.04 11.85 3.45
CA GLY A 28 -13.13 10.72 3.34
C GLY A 28 -13.82 9.35 3.39
N ASP A 29 -15.11 9.26 3.73
CA ASP A 29 -15.83 7.99 3.67
C ASP A 29 -15.88 7.45 2.23
N VAL A 30 -15.74 6.13 2.10
CA VAL A 30 -15.81 5.41 0.83
C VAL A 30 -17.22 4.87 0.64
N LEU A 31 -17.80 5.19 -0.51
CA LEU A 31 -19.16 4.85 -0.89
C LEU A 31 -19.12 4.06 -2.19
N THR A 32 -19.93 3.00 -2.31
CA THR A 32 -20.00 2.19 -3.53
C THR A 32 -21.31 2.46 -4.25
N ILE A 33 -21.24 2.87 -5.51
CA ILE A 33 -22.42 3.08 -6.36
C ILE A 33 -23.13 1.74 -6.55
N ILE A 34 -24.42 1.69 -6.22
CA ILE A 34 -25.29 0.54 -6.48
C ILE A 34 -25.90 0.72 -7.85
N ASN A 35 -26.63 1.82 -8.06
CA ASN A 35 -27.38 2.11 -9.28
C ASN A 35 -27.40 3.61 -9.59
N GLY A 36 -27.69 3.95 -10.84
CA GLY A 36 -28.07 5.31 -11.21
C GLY A 36 -29.42 5.69 -10.61
N SER A 37 -29.61 6.96 -10.25
CA SER A 37 -30.91 7.48 -9.82
C SER A 37 -31.68 8.10 -10.99
N SER A 38 -33.02 8.14 -10.90
CA SER A 38 -33.88 8.93 -11.78
C SER A 38 -33.59 10.44 -11.67
N ARG A 39 -33.05 10.88 -10.52
CA ARG A 39 -32.66 12.27 -10.29
C ARG A 39 -31.27 12.54 -10.88
N LYS A 40 -31.18 13.44 -11.86
CA LYS A 40 -29.92 13.82 -12.53
C LYS A 40 -28.86 14.26 -11.51
N GLY A 41 -27.69 13.63 -11.56
CA GLY A 41 -26.57 13.92 -10.65
C GLY A 41 -26.66 13.26 -9.27
N TYR A 42 -27.60 12.32 -9.09
CA TYR A 42 -27.70 11.49 -7.90
C TYR A 42 -27.52 10.01 -8.24
N TYR A 43 -27.05 9.26 -7.25
CA TYR A 43 -26.84 7.82 -7.35
C TYR A 43 -27.32 7.16 -6.06
N GLU A 44 -27.84 5.94 -6.18
CA GLU A 44 -27.98 5.06 -5.03
C GLU A 44 -26.60 4.49 -4.72
N ALA A 45 -26.19 4.62 -3.46
CA ALA A 45 -24.90 4.15 -3.01
C ALA A 45 -25.00 3.47 -1.66
N LYS A 46 -24.03 2.59 -1.40
CA LYS A 46 -23.82 1.91 -0.13
C LYS A 46 -22.63 2.51 0.58
N HIS A 47 -22.76 2.80 1.87
CA HIS A 47 -21.65 3.18 2.71
C HIS A 47 -20.78 1.95 3.02
N ASN A 48 -19.50 1.95 2.62
CA ASN A 48 -18.67 0.73 2.72
C ASN A 48 -18.38 0.29 4.16
N ARG A 49 -18.49 1.20 5.13
CA ARG A 49 -18.34 0.93 6.57
C ARG A 49 -19.64 0.49 7.28
N THR A 50 -20.72 1.27 7.18
CA THR A 50 -21.98 0.98 7.90
C THR A 50 -22.89 0.02 7.17
N GLY A 51 -22.67 -0.17 5.86
CA GLY A 51 -23.55 -0.96 5.00
C GLY A 51 -24.88 -0.27 4.66
N GLU A 52 -25.12 0.92 5.19
CA GLU A 52 -26.33 1.71 4.91
C GLU A 52 -26.38 2.13 3.44
N GLU A 53 -27.59 2.16 2.90
CA GLU A 53 -27.85 2.49 1.50
C GLU A 53 -28.70 3.75 1.41
N GLY A 54 -28.46 4.57 0.40
CA GLY A 54 -29.23 5.78 0.18
C GLY A 54 -28.70 6.61 -0.96
N LEU A 55 -29.39 7.72 -1.23
CA LEU A 55 -29.03 8.64 -2.31
C LEU A 55 -27.85 9.52 -1.93
N ILE A 56 -26.93 9.66 -2.88
CA ILE A 56 -25.79 10.59 -2.80
C ILE A 56 -25.74 11.49 -4.02
N SER A 57 -25.25 12.71 -3.84
CA SER A 57 -25.00 13.63 -4.95
C SER A 57 -23.59 13.45 -5.50
N SER A 58 -23.48 13.32 -6.83
CA SER A 58 -22.18 13.17 -7.50
C SER A 58 -21.27 14.37 -7.34
N SER A 59 -21.82 15.55 -7.05
CA SER A 59 -21.03 16.77 -6.79
C SER A 59 -20.31 16.74 -5.44
N ASN A 60 -20.71 15.88 -4.49
CA ASN A 60 -20.12 15.78 -3.16
C ASN A 60 -19.10 14.65 -3.02
N VAL A 61 -18.96 13.82 -4.04
CA VAL A 61 -18.02 12.70 -4.06
C VAL A 61 -17.07 12.82 -5.25
N ARG A 62 -15.99 12.06 -5.23
CA ARG A 62 -15.08 11.87 -6.36
C ARG A 62 -14.85 10.38 -6.57
N GLU A 63 -14.65 9.96 -7.80
CA GLU A 63 -14.33 8.57 -8.09
C GLU A 63 -13.00 8.16 -7.43
N ARG A 64 -12.98 6.96 -6.87
CA ARG A 64 -11.79 6.35 -6.29
C ARG A 64 -11.12 5.48 -7.35
N GLU A 65 -10.32 6.12 -8.19
CA GLU A 65 -9.68 5.44 -9.32
C GLU A 65 -8.58 4.48 -8.85
N ALA A 66 -8.45 3.35 -9.55
CA ALA A 66 -7.32 2.45 -9.36
C ALA A 66 -6.02 3.12 -9.81
N LEU A 67 -4.90 2.80 -9.14
CA LEU A 67 -3.60 3.31 -9.53
C LEU A 67 -3.20 2.74 -10.89
N ARG A 68 -2.76 3.62 -11.78
CA ARG A 68 -2.18 3.20 -13.06
C ARG A 68 -0.81 2.59 -12.80
N VAL A 69 -0.45 1.55 -13.57
CA VAL A 69 0.93 1.06 -13.54
C VAL A 69 1.78 2.12 -14.20
N ASP A 70 2.50 2.90 -13.41
CA ASP A 70 3.40 3.94 -13.89
C ASP A 70 4.79 3.73 -13.27
N PRO A 71 5.77 3.26 -14.07
CA PRO A 71 7.15 3.06 -13.60
C PRO A 71 7.83 4.33 -13.09
N SER A 72 7.29 5.51 -13.40
CA SER A 72 7.79 6.79 -12.90
C SER A 72 7.33 7.12 -11.49
N LEU A 73 6.34 6.42 -10.93
CA LEU A 73 5.88 6.66 -9.56
C LEU A 73 6.95 6.29 -8.54
N SER A 74 7.27 7.25 -7.68
CA SER A 74 8.24 7.09 -6.60
C SER A 74 7.67 7.65 -5.31
N LEU A 75 7.81 6.89 -4.22
CA LEU A 75 7.58 7.39 -2.86
C LEU A 75 8.72 8.30 -2.38
N MET A 76 9.88 8.25 -3.04
CA MET A 76 11.06 9.03 -2.70
C MET A 76 11.56 9.78 -3.94
N PRO A 77 10.83 10.81 -4.43
CA PRO A 77 11.24 11.56 -5.61
C PRO A 77 12.58 12.29 -5.39
N TRP A 78 12.98 12.53 -4.14
CA TRP A 78 14.27 13.12 -3.76
C TRP A 78 15.40 12.10 -3.60
N PHE A 79 15.15 10.80 -3.82
CA PHE A 79 16.17 9.75 -3.75
C PHE A 79 16.77 9.47 -5.14
N HIS A 80 18.03 9.82 -5.33
CA HIS A 80 18.71 9.72 -6.64
C HIS A 80 19.44 8.38 -6.84
N GLY A 81 19.56 7.56 -5.79
CA GLY A 81 20.26 6.28 -5.83
C GLY A 81 21.77 6.45 -5.84
N LYS A 82 22.47 5.65 -6.66
CA LYS A 82 23.93 5.64 -6.79
C LYS A 82 24.42 6.79 -7.67
N ILE A 83 24.54 7.98 -7.09
CA ILE A 83 25.25 9.12 -7.70
C ILE A 83 26.44 9.51 -6.83
N SER A 84 27.47 10.08 -7.44
CA SER A 84 28.64 10.63 -6.75
C SER A 84 28.30 11.91 -5.98
N GLY A 85 29.19 12.30 -5.05
CA GLY A 85 29.08 13.58 -4.37
C GLY A 85 29.09 14.76 -5.34
N LEU A 86 29.96 14.72 -6.34
CA LEU A 86 30.06 15.77 -7.36
C LEU A 86 28.78 15.88 -8.21
N GLU A 87 28.20 14.76 -8.62
CA GLU A 87 26.91 14.76 -9.32
C GLU A 87 25.78 15.33 -8.46
N ALA A 88 25.79 15.05 -7.15
CA ALA A 88 24.81 15.63 -6.23
C ALA A 88 24.95 17.15 -6.14
N VAL A 89 26.18 17.68 -6.02
CA VAL A 89 26.46 19.13 -6.02
C VAL A 89 25.93 19.76 -7.31
N ASN A 90 26.25 19.18 -8.47
CA ASN A 90 25.78 19.68 -9.76
C ASN A 90 24.25 19.66 -9.88
N LYS A 91 23.58 18.64 -9.33
CA LYS A 91 22.11 18.55 -9.33
C LYS A 91 21.45 19.54 -8.39
N LEU A 92 22.11 19.96 -7.33
CA LEU A 92 21.61 20.98 -6.39
C LEU A 92 21.83 22.42 -6.88
N GLN A 93 22.16 22.58 -8.18
CA GLN A 93 22.17 23.88 -8.83
C GLN A 93 20.82 24.20 -9.53
N PRO A 94 20.43 25.49 -9.63
CA PRO A 94 21.05 26.62 -8.91
C PRO A 94 20.87 26.49 -7.40
N ALA A 95 21.85 26.98 -6.62
CA ALA A 95 21.83 26.88 -5.17
C ALA A 95 20.61 27.60 -4.57
N GLU A 96 19.90 26.90 -3.71
CA GLU A 96 18.70 27.38 -3.02
C GLU A 96 18.76 26.81 -1.60
N ASP A 97 18.64 27.68 -0.59
CA ASP A 97 18.74 27.24 0.80
C ASP A 97 17.65 26.22 1.14
N GLY A 98 18.06 25.10 1.73
CA GLY A 98 17.17 24.00 2.05
C GLY A 98 16.77 23.13 0.86
N LEU A 99 17.33 23.34 -0.34
CA LEU A 99 17.23 22.39 -1.46
C LEU A 99 18.05 21.14 -1.13
N PHE A 100 17.45 19.96 -1.27
CA PHE A 100 18.10 18.72 -0.85
C PHE A 100 17.87 17.53 -1.78
N LEU A 101 18.74 16.53 -1.67
CA LEU A 101 18.53 15.20 -2.22
C LEU A 101 19.17 14.13 -1.33
N VAL A 102 18.74 12.88 -1.48
CA VAL A 102 19.38 11.72 -0.84
C VAL A 102 19.98 10.82 -1.90
N ARG A 103 21.16 10.27 -1.60
CA ARG A 103 21.88 9.31 -2.43
C ARG A 103 22.40 8.16 -1.58
N GLU A 104 22.79 7.07 -2.22
CA GLU A 104 23.52 5.98 -1.56
C GLU A 104 24.94 6.43 -1.19
N SER A 105 25.44 5.90 -0.08
CA SER A 105 26.83 6.08 0.32
C SER A 105 27.74 5.15 -0.48
N ILE A 106 28.64 5.73 -1.27
CA ILE A 106 29.67 4.98 -2.01
C ILE A 106 30.77 4.48 -1.06
N ARG A 107 31.08 5.24 0.00
CA ARG A 107 32.16 4.93 0.94
C ARG A 107 31.77 3.88 1.99
N HIS A 108 30.48 3.80 2.31
CA HIS A 108 29.95 2.88 3.33
C HIS A 108 28.72 2.17 2.76
N PRO A 109 28.88 0.99 2.15
CA PRO A 109 27.77 0.23 1.61
C PRO A 109 26.68 -0.02 2.66
N GLY A 110 25.41 0.25 2.31
CA GLY A 110 24.26 0.16 3.21
C GLY A 110 23.82 1.50 3.80
N ASP A 111 24.73 2.48 3.90
CA ASP A 111 24.40 3.83 4.37
C ASP A 111 23.88 4.73 3.24
N TYR A 112 23.30 5.86 3.64
CA TYR A 112 22.88 6.92 2.73
C TYR A 112 23.62 8.23 3.00
N VAL A 113 23.44 9.19 2.11
CA VAL A 113 23.93 10.56 2.29
C VAL A 113 22.83 11.54 1.95
N LEU A 114 22.47 12.38 2.92
CA LEU A 114 21.61 13.55 2.73
C LEU A 114 22.49 14.72 2.28
N CYS A 115 22.23 15.27 1.10
CA CYS A 115 22.93 16.42 0.55
C CYS A 115 21.99 17.63 0.63
N VAL A 116 22.42 18.71 1.28
CA VAL A 116 21.60 19.93 1.51
C VAL A 116 22.36 21.17 1.07
N SER A 117 21.74 22.00 0.24
CA SER A 117 22.25 23.32 -0.15
C SER A 117 22.00 24.33 0.97
N VAL A 118 23.06 25.00 1.42
CA VAL A 118 23.06 26.00 2.50
C VAL A 118 24.06 27.09 2.17
N CYS A 119 23.59 28.33 2.09
CA CYS A 119 24.40 29.52 1.82
C CYS A 119 25.30 29.39 0.59
N GLY A 120 24.79 28.76 -0.49
CA GLY A 120 25.52 28.55 -1.74
C GLY A 120 26.38 27.28 -1.78
N GLU A 121 26.58 26.60 -0.66
CA GLU A 121 27.40 25.39 -0.54
C GLU A 121 26.54 24.14 -0.33
N VAL A 122 27.05 22.96 -0.67
CA VAL A 122 26.35 21.68 -0.45
C VAL A 122 27.00 20.91 0.69
N ILE A 123 26.26 20.72 1.78
CA ILE A 123 26.69 19.94 2.94
C ILE A 123 26.20 18.50 2.79
N HIS A 124 27.10 17.54 3.06
CA HIS A 124 26.82 16.11 2.99
C HIS A 124 26.75 15.49 4.40
N TYR A 125 25.57 15.05 4.80
CA TYR A 125 25.34 14.33 6.06
C TYR A 125 25.31 12.84 5.79
N ARG A 126 26.17 12.08 6.46
CA ARG A 126 26.09 10.61 6.44
C ARG A 126 24.85 10.20 7.22
N VAL A 127 24.03 9.36 6.61
CA VAL A 127 22.88 8.73 7.25
C VAL A 127 23.25 7.28 7.48
N ILE A 128 23.46 6.93 8.75
CA ILE A 128 23.90 5.62 9.20
C ILE A 128 22.69 4.71 9.30
N TYR A 129 22.78 3.51 8.72
CA TYR A 129 21.79 2.45 8.91
C TYR A 129 22.32 1.41 9.91
N GLN A 130 21.67 1.33 11.08
CA GLN A 130 22.03 0.37 12.14
C GLN A 130 20.78 -0.06 12.91
N ASP A 131 20.72 -1.33 13.33
CA ASP A 131 19.59 -1.89 14.11
C ASP A 131 18.21 -1.63 13.49
N ASN A 132 18.10 -1.75 12.16
CA ASN A 132 16.90 -1.44 11.38
C ASN A 132 16.37 0.00 11.53
N LYS A 133 17.27 0.93 11.86
CA LYS A 133 16.97 2.36 12.01
C LYS A 133 18.02 3.23 11.32
N LEU A 134 17.61 4.44 10.96
CA LEU A 134 18.45 5.45 10.33
C LEU A 134 18.73 6.58 11.32
N THR A 135 19.95 7.10 11.30
CA THR A 135 20.33 8.27 12.11
C THR A 135 21.42 9.09 11.43
N ILE A 136 21.49 10.39 11.74
CA ILE A 136 22.57 11.29 11.32
C ILE A 136 23.54 11.58 12.47
N ASP A 137 23.04 11.59 13.71
CA ASP A 137 23.74 12.10 14.90
C ASP A 137 23.80 11.10 16.06
N ASN A 138 23.29 9.87 15.88
CA ASN A 138 23.12 8.85 16.93
C ASN A 138 22.23 9.26 18.12
N THR A 139 21.47 10.35 18.00
CA THR A 139 20.50 10.80 19.02
C THR A 139 19.08 10.63 18.54
N GLN A 140 18.81 10.99 17.28
CA GLN A 140 17.52 10.85 16.64
C GLN A 140 17.54 9.67 15.68
N PHE A 141 16.55 8.78 15.80
CA PHE A 141 16.42 7.58 14.99
C PHE A 141 15.12 7.57 14.20
N PHE A 142 15.16 6.98 13.01
CA PHE A 142 14.02 6.90 12.08
C PHE A 142 13.89 5.48 11.54
N TYR A 143 12.66 5.05 11.20
CA TYR A 143 12.44 3.72 10.64
C TYR A 143 12.77 3.63 9.14
N ASN A 144 12.70 4.76 8.42
CA ASN A 144 12.97 4.83 6.99
C ASN A 144 13.33 6.26 6.59
N LEU A 145 13.82 6.43 5.35
CA LEU A 145 14.25 7.74 4.85
C LEU A 145 13.08 8.74 4.73
N ILE A 146 11.84 8.28 4.50
CA ILE A 146 10.67 9.17 4.39
C ILE A 146 10.41 9.84 5.73
N ASP A 147 10.38 9.07 6.83
CA ASP A 147 10.20 9.58 8.19
C ASP A 147 11.33 10.57 8.57
N MET A 148 12.57 10.25 8.19
CA MET A 148 13.72 11.14 8.41
C MET A 148 13.56 12.47 7.67
N ILE A 149 13.18 12.44 6.39
CA ILE A 149 12.97 13.66 5.60
C ILE A 149 11.80 14.47 6.15
N GLU A 150 10.70 13.82 6.54
CA GLU A 150 9.54 14.49 7.15
C GLU A 150 9.92 15.23 8.44
N PHE A 151 10.72 14.59 9.30
CA PHE A 151 11.22 15.21 10.53
C PHE A 151 12.08 16.43 10.23
N TYR A 152 13.08 16.30 9.35
CA TYR A 152 14.02 17.38 9.04
C TYR A 152 13.42 18.51 8.18
N SER A 153 12.27 18.27 7.54
CA SER A 153 11.47 19.32 6.91
C SER A 153 10.74 20.21 7.91
N LYS A 154 10.46 19.70 9.12
CA LYS A 154 9.75 20.43 10.18
C LYS A 154 10.69 20.94 11.27
N ASN A 155 11.81 20.25 11.48
CA ASN A 155 12.74 20.50 12.58
C ASN A 155 14.16 20.56 12.04
N LYS A 156 14.94 21.57 12.43
CA LYS A 156 16.35 21.65 12.02
C LYS A 156 17.17 20.48 12.59
N GLY A 157 16.92 20.06 13.82
CA GLY A 157 17.69 19.00 14.48
C GLY A 157 19.21 19.25 14.40
N SER A 158 19.97 18.23 14.01
CA SER A 158 21.43 18.26 13.86
C SER A 158 21.95 18.72 12.49
N ILE A 159 21.08 19.05 11.53
CA ILE A 159 21.48 19.55 10.21
C ILE A 159 21.53 21.09 10.19
N ALA A 160 22.27 21.68 9.24
CA ALA A 160 22.53 23.12 9.20
C ALA A 160 21.28 23.99 8.94
N THR A 161 20.30 23.48 8.19
CA THR A 161 19.02 24.14 7.89
C THR A 161 17.90 23.12 7.73
N THR A 162 16.64 23.52 7.90
CA THR A 162 15.48 22.66 7.63
C THR A 162 15.37 22.31 6.15
N LEU A 163 14.85 21.13 5.84
CA LEU A 163 14.64 20.68 4.46
C LEU A 163 13.41 21.35 3.85
N LEU A 164 13.64 22.31 2.95
CA LEU A 164 12.57 23.12 2.37
C LEU A 164 12.07 22.55 1.04
N LYS A 165 12.98 22.09 0.18
CA LYS A 165 12.64 21.72 -1.19
C LYS A 165 13.35 20.44 -1.65
N PRO A 166 12.60 19.39 -2.03
CA PRO A 166 13.20 18.19 -2.59
C PRO A 166 13.66 18.45 -4.03
N LYS A 167 14.91 18.12 -4.35
CA LYS A 167 15.38 18.02 -5.74
C LYS A 167 14.83 16.73 -6.33
N GLN A 168 13.79 16.86 -7.14
CA GLN A 168 13.17 15.72 -7.81
C GLN A 168 14.14 15.03 -8.76
N LYS A 169 14.16 13.70 -8.72
CA LYS A 169 14.84 12.86 -9.69
C LYS A 169 14.11 12.99 -11.02
N HIS A 170 14.86 13.31 -12.07
CA HIS A 170 14.30 13.49 -13.40
C HIS A 170 13.49 12.25 -13.83
N GLY A 171 12.30 12.48 -14.39
CA GLY A 171 11.41 11.41 -14.85
C GLY A 171 10.66 10.66 -13.75
N THR A 172 10.64 11.17 -12.51
CA THR A 172 9.82 10.61 -11.43
C THR A 172 8.58 11.45 -11.13
N LYS A 173 7.50 10.79 -10.71
CA LYS A 173 6.26 11.39 -10.22
C LYS A 173 6.06 11.02 -8.75
N SER A 174 5.49 11.92 -7.95
CA SER A 174 5.22 11.65 -6.54
C SER A 174 4.08 10.63 -6.41
N ALA A 175 4.39 9.45 -5.86
CA ALA A 175 3.39 8.43 -5.57
C ALA A 175 2.44 8.86 -4.45
N GLU A 176 2.92 9.62 -3.46
CA GLU A 176 2.10 10.18 -2.39
C GLU A 176 1.00 11.10 -2.93
N LEU A 177 1.35 12.00 -3.86
CA LEU A 177 0.39 12.92 -4.45
C LEU A 177 -0.68 12.17 -5.26
N GLU A 178 -0.28 11.15 -6.03
CA GLU A 178 -1.22 10.33 -6.78
C GLU A 178 -2.12 9.51 -5.86
N LEU A 179 -1.59 8.90 -4.79
CA LEU A 179 -2.37 8.19 -3.77
C LEU A 179 -3.38 9.11 -3.07
N SER A 180 -3.00 10.35 -2.76
CA SER A 180 -3.89 11.35 -2.16
C SER A 180 -5.01 11.79 -3.13
N LYS A 181 -4.64 12.04 -4.39
CA LYS A 181 -5.57 12.43 -5.45
C LYS A 181 -6.61 11.35 -5.73
N THR A 182 -6.18 10.10 -5.81
CA THR A 182 -7.02 8.92 -6.07
C THR A 182 -7.78 8.41 -4.85
N GLY A 183 -7.50 8.95 -3.65
CA GLY A 183 -8.21 8.60 -2.42
C GLY A 183 -7.77 7.28 -1.78
N TRP A 184 -6.52 6.87 -2.00
CA TRP A 184 -5.91 5.71 -1.34
C TRP A 184 -5.04 6.10 -0.15
N LEU A 185 -4.56 7.34 -0.06
CA LEU A 185 -3.80 7.82 1.10
C LEU A 185 -4.71 8.05 2.30
N LEU A 186 -4.41 7.39 3.41
CA LEU A 186 -5.10 7.50 4.69
C LEU A 186 -4.30 8.38 5.66
N ASP A 187 -5.02 8.97 6.62
CA ASP A 187 -4.45 9.85 7.64
C ASP A 187 -4.07 9.04 8.88
N ILE A 188 -2.77 8.96 9.18
CA ILE A 188 -2.27 8.20 10.32
C ILE A 188 -2.85 8.66 11.66
N THR A 189 -3.22 9.94 11.80
CA THR A 189 -3.76 10.46 13.07
C THR A 189 -5.12 9.85 13.42
N LYS A 190 -5.77 9.22 12.44
CA LYS A 190 -7.05 8.52 12.60
C LYS A 190 -6.90 7.01 12.78
N LEU A 191 -5.66 6.51 12.76
CA LEU A 191 -5.34 5.10 13.00
C LEU A 191 -4.88 4.92 14.45
N THR A 192 -5.53 3.99 15.15
CA THR A 192 -5.03 3.45 16.43
C THR A 192 -4.55 2.03 16.17
N LEU A 193 -3.24 1.78 16.37
CA LEU A 193 -2.67 0.43 16.27
C LEU A 193 -2.96 -0.34 17.56
N GLY A 194 -3.37 -1.60 17.39
CA GLY A 194 -3.61 -2.57 18.46
C GLY A 194 -2.53 -3.64 18.51
N GLU A 195 -2.95 -4.86 18.82
CA GLU A 195 -2.04 -6.00 19.01
C GLU A 195 -1.43 -6.51 17.70
N ASN A 196 -0.26 -7.13 17.80
CA ASN A 196 0.33 -7.87 16.68
C ASN A 196 -0.45 -9.17 16.47
N ILE A 197 -1.00 -9.33 15.27
CA ILE A 197 -1.83 -10.49 14.87
C ILE A 197 -1.11 -11.43 13.90
N GLY A 198 0.10 -11.10 13.49
CA GLY A 198 0.91 -11.96 12.63
C GLY A 198 2.24 -11.33 12.23
N GLU A 199 3.23 -12.16 11.94
CA GLU A 199 4.49 -11.74 11.33
C GLU A 199 4.77 -12.58 10.10
N GLY A 200 5.12 -11.92 8.99
CA GLY A 200 5.44 -12.54 7.73
C GLY A 200 6.75 -12.04 7.14
N GLU A 201 7.10 -12.57 5.97
CA GLU A 201 8.31 -12.21 5.21
C GLU A 201 8.41 -10.69 4.95
N PHE A 202 7.27 -10.05 4.70
CA PHE A 202 7.19 -8.64 4.31
C PHE A 202 6.98 -7.68 5.48
N GLY A 203 6.82 -8.20 6.71
CA GLY A 203 6.66 -7.39 7.92
C GLY A 203 5.61 -7.91 8.89
N ALA A 204 5.37 -7.12 9.94
CA ALA A 204 4.39 -7.42 10.97
C ALA A 204 2.99 -6.91 10.55
N VAL A 205 1.97 -7.64 10.98
CA VAL A 205 0.56 -7.31 10.79
C VAL A 205 -0.05 -7.05 12.15
N PHE A 206 -0.65 -5.88 12.30
CA PHE A 206 -1.34 -5.47 13.51
C PHE A 206 -2.84 -5.41 13.28
N GLU A 207 -3.61 -5.68 14.32
CA GLU A 207 -4.97 -5.17 14.37
C GLU A 207 -4.94 -3.65 14.56
N GLY A 208 -5.93 -2.94 14.05
CA GLY A 208 -6.10 -1.52 14.34
C GLY A 208 -7.54 -1.05 14.24
N ASP A 209 -7.78 0.18 14.65
CA ASP A 209 -9.02 0.92 14.42
C ASP A 209 -8.73 2.13 13.53
N TYR A 210 -9.42 2.24 12.41
CA TYR A 210 -9.39 3.41 11.55
C TYR A 210 -10.78 4.04 11.49
N MET A 211 -10.96 5.19 12.15
CA MET A 211 -12.24 5.89 12.23
C MET A 211 -13.43 5.02 12.71
N GLY A 212 -13.21 4.17 13.71
CA GLY A 212 -14.22 3.26 14.26
C GLY A 212 -14.45 2.00 13.44
N GLN A 213 -13.63 1.74 12.43
CA GLN A 213 -13.63 0.49 11.68
C GLN A 213 -12.42 -0.35 12.10
N ARG A 214 -12.64 -1.59 12.51
CA ARG A 214 -11.56 -2.57 12.73
C ARG A 214 -10.87 -2.90 11.41
N VAL A 215 -9.54 -2.85 11.39
CA VAL A 215 -8.69 -3.04 10.22
C VAL A 215 -7.50 -3.95 10.53
N ALA A 216 -6.91 -4.53 9.48
CA ALA A 216 -5.59 -5.12 9.56
C ALA A 216 -4.57 -4.15 8.95
N VAL A 217 -3.43 -3.96 9.62
CA VAL A 217 -2.37 -3.03 9.22
C VAL A 217 -1.07 -3.80 9.03
N LYS A 218 -0.67 -3.99 7.77
CA LYS A 218 0.62 -4.61 7.42
C LYS A 218 1.67 -3.52 7.31
N THR A 219 2.66 -3.52 8.21
CA THR A 219 3.79 -2.60 8.19
C THR A 219 4.92 -3.20 7.35
N ILE A 220 5.37 -2.49 6.33
CA ILE A 220 6.46 -2.96 5.45
C ILE A 220 7.82 -2.65 6.07
N LYS A 221 8.68 -3.68 6.17
CA LYS A 221 10.07 -3.54 6.67
C LYS A 221 10.93 -2.73 5.70
N CYS A 222 11.84 -1.91 6.25
CA CYS A 222 12.56 -0.86 5.51
C CYS A 222 13.52 -1.37 4.41
N ASP A 223 14.00 -2.62 4.51
CA ASP A 223 15.05 -3.14 3.63
C ASP A 223 14.56 -3.62 2.26
N VAL A 224 13.25 -3.82 2.08
CA VAL A 224 12.67 -4.39 0.84
C VAL A 224 11.71 -3.38 0.18
N THR A 225 12.29 -2.29 -0.30
CA THR A 225 11.81 -1.27 -1.25
C THR A 225 10.37 -0.72 -1.14
N ALA A 226 10.29 0.62 -1.10
CA ALA A 226 9.12 1.41 -1.51
C ALA A 226 8.47 0.92 -2.83
N GLN A 227 9.26 0.33 -3.73
CA GLN A 227 8.78 -0.23 -4.99
C GLN A 227 7.89 -1.46 -4.79
N ALA A 228 8.26 -2.38 -3.89
CA ALA A 228 7.44 -3.55 -3.58
C ALA A 228 6.10 -3.14 -2.98
N PHE A 229 6.12 -2.17 -2.06
CA PHE A 229 4.89 -1.57 -1.51
C PHE A 229 4.01 -0.95 -2.60
N LEU A 230 4.59 -0.15 -3.51
CA LEU A 230 3.85 0.44 -4.63
C LEU A 230 3.29 -0.62 -5.57
N GLN A 231 4.03 -1.70 -5.83
CA GLN A 231 3.57 -2.81 -6.67
C GLN A 231 2.38 -3.53 -6.03
N GLU A 232 2.48 -3.94 -4.78
CA GLU A 232 1.41 -4.60 -4.02
C GLU A 232 0.16 -3.70 -3.97
N THR A 233 0.34 -2.43 -3.59
CA THR A 233 -0.76 -1.45 -3.53
C THR A 233 -1.41 -1.25 -4.90
N THR A 234 -0.61 -1.09 -5.97
CA THR A 234 -1.13 -0.85 -7.33
C THR A 234 -2.01 -2.00 -7.80
N VAL A 235 -1.63 -3.25 -7.51
CA VAL A 235 -2.47 -4.41 -7.80
C VAL A 235 -3.76 -4.32 -6.99
N MET A 236 -3.66 -4.18 -5.67
CA MET A 236 -4.82 -4.20 -4.79
C MET A 236 -5.84 -3.08 -5.10
N THR A 237 -5.40 -1.91 -5.57
CA THR A 237 -6.32 -0.83 -5.98
C THR A 237 -7.24 -1.20 -7.15
N LYS A 238 -6.92 -2.27 -7.91
CA LYS A 238 -7.71 -2.76 -9.06
C LYS A 238 -8.58 -3.96 -8.71
N LEU A 239 -8.45 -4.49 -7.51
CA LEU A 239 -9.11 -5.72 -7.09
C LEU A 239 -10.30 -5.38 -6.19
N GLN A 240 -11.49 -5.76 -6.63
CA GLN A 240 -12.71 -5.60 -5.87
C GLN A 240 -13.60 -6.83 -6.11
N HIS A 241 -13.60 -7.73 -5.13
CA HIS A 241 -14.38 -8.96 -5.20
C HIS A 241 -14.71 -9.45 -3.78
N LYS A 242 -15.85 -10.12 -3.60
CA LYS A 242 -16.30 -10.60 -2.27
C LYS A 242 -15.32 -11.60 -1.64
N ASN A 243 -14.61 -12.38 -2.47
CA ASN A 243 -13.62 -13.39 -2.03
C ASN A 243 -12.16 -12.95 -2.19
N LEU A 244 -11.89 -11.65 -2.33
CA LEU A 244 -10.53 -11.09 -2.26
C LEU A 244 -10.46 -10.11 -1.09
N VAL A 245 -9.37 -10.15 -0.32
CA VAL A 245 -9.16 -9.21 0.79
C VAL A 245 -9.03 -7.80 0.25
N ARG A 246 -9.93 -6.92 0.69
CA ARG A 246 -10.06 -5.55 0.21
C ARG A 246 -9.04 -4.61 0.84
N LEU A 247 -8.35 -3.86 -0.01
CA LEU A 247 -7.58 -2.68 0.40
C LEU A 247 -8.51 -1.56 0.85
N LEU A 248 -8.27 -1.03 2.05
CA LEU A 248 -8.94 0.16 2.56
C LEU A 248 -8.14 1.42 2.26
N GLY A 249 -6.82 1.32 2.21
CA GLY A 249 -5.93 2.40 1.82
C GLY A 249 -4.51 2.16 2.32
N VAL A 250 -3.69 3.19 2.23
CA VAL A 250 -2.28 3.12 2.61
C VAL A 250 -1.87 4.35 3.42
N ILE A 251 -0.87 4.17 4.29
CA ILE A 251 -0.29 5.23 5.10
C ILE A 251 1.22 5.27 4.83
N LEU A 252 1.75 6.48 4.67
CA LEU A 252 3.16 6.71 4.33
C LEU A 252 3.97 7.41 5.44
N HIS A 253 3.33 7.70 6.58
CA HIS A 253 3.91 8.42 7.71
C HIS A 253 4.17 7.44 8.86
N LYS A 254 5.28 7.62 9.60
CA LYS A 254 5.71 6.68 10.66
C LYS A 254 5.79 5.24 10.14
N GLY A 255 6.36 5.06 8.96
CA GLY A 255 6.39 3.78 8.25
C GLY A 255 5.41 3.68 7.08
N LEU A 256 5.64 2.65 6.26
CA LEU A 256 4.76 2.28 5.15
C LEU A 256 3.76 1.22 5.62
N HIS A 257 2.48 1.55 5.57
CA HIS A 257 1.41 0.65 6.03
C HIS A 257 0.38 0.40 4.94
N ILE A 258 0.05 -0.88 4.73
CA ILE A 258 -1.07 -1.32 3.90
C ILE A 258 -2.23 -1.64 4.84
N VAL A 259 -3.36 -0.93 4.68
CA VAL A 259 -4.53 -1.08 5.54
C VAL A 259 -5.62 -1.84 4.79
N THR A 260 -6.02 -3.01 5.30
CA THR A 260 -7.05 -3.87 4.69
C THR A 260 -8.21 -4.12 5.64
N GLU A 261 -9.29 -4.71 5.13
CA GLU A 261 -10.31 -5.29 6.00
C GLU A 261 -9.70 -6.32 6.96
N LEU A 262 -10.22 -6.37 8.19
CA LEU A 262 -9.79 -7.33 9.20
C LEU A 262 -10.49 -8.67 9.00
N MET A 263 -9.70 -9.74 8.95
CA MET A 263 -10.18 -11.12 8.84
C MET A 263 -10.01 -11.81 10.19
N THR A 264 -11.04 -11.72 11.04
CA THR A 264 -10.98 -12.04 12.48
C THR A 264 -10.63 -13.49 12.80
N LYS A 265 -10.87 -14.43 11.88
CA LYS A 265 -10.56 -15.86 12.07
C LYS A 265 -9.17 -16.25 11.53
N GLY A 266 -8.38 -15.28 11.08
CA GLY A 266 -7.00 -15.47 10.63
C GLY A 266 -6.91 -16.29 9.34
N ASN A 267 -5.74 -16.89 9.10
CA ASN A 267 -5.51 -17.70 7.89
C ASN A 267 -6.18 -19.08 7.96
N LEU A 268 -6.53 -19.60 6.79
CA LEU A 268 -7.29 -20.84 6.63
C LEU A 268 -6.51 -22.06 7.17
N VAL A 269 -5.17 -22.07 7.08
CA VAL A 269 -4.36 -23.17 7.66
C VAL A 269 -4.57 -23.26 9.17
N ASN A 270 -4.42 -22.14 9.88
CA ASN A 270 -4.58 -22.09 11.33
C ASN A 270 -6.03 -22.33 11.74
N PHE A 271 -6.98 -21.80 10.98
CA PHE A 271 -8.41 -22.05 11.19
C PHE A 271 -8.76 -23.55 11.13
N LEU A 272 -8.30 -24.24 10.08
CA LEU A 272 -8.55 -25.68 9.91
C LEU A 272 -7.86 -26.53 10.97
N ARG A 273 -6.64 -26.15 11.39
CA ARG A 273 -5.88 -26.88 12.42
C ARG A 273 -6.47 -26.74 13.81
N THR A 274 -6.88 -25.54 14.20
CA THR A 274 -7.37 -25.27 15.56
C THR A 274 -8.78 -25.82 15.81
N ARG A 275 -9.66 -25.79 14.80
CA ARG A 275 -11.03 -26.30 14.92
C ARG A 275 -11.15 -27.80 14.65
N GLY A 276 -10.27 -28.35 13.81
CA GLY A 276 -10.28 -29.76 13.45
C GLY A 276 -11.51 -30.21 12.66
N ARG A 277 -11.55 -31.51 12.34
CA ARG A 277 -12.59 -32.13 11.50
C ARG A 277 -13.95 -32.27 12.19
N SER A 278 -14.00 -32.15 13.52
CA SER A 278 -15.25 -32.24 14.29
C SER A 278 -16.12 -30.98 14.19
N VAL A 279 -15.50 -29.83 13.92
CA VAL A 279 -16.19 -28.53 13.83
C VAL A 279 -16.34 -28.07 12.37
N VAL A 280 -15.36 -28.39 11.51
CA VAL A 280 -15.42 -28.04 10.08
C VAL A 280 -15.86 -29.25 9.27
N ASN A 281 -17.14 -29.28 8.90
CA ASN A 281 -17.73 -30.35 8.10
C ASN A 281 -17.39 -30.21 6.60
N SER A 282 -17.74 -31.24 5.81
CA SER A 282 -17.47 -31.27 4.37
C SER A 282 -18.15 -30.14 3.59
N ALA A 283 -19.34 -29.69 4.02
CA ALA A 283 -20.03 -28.58 3.38
C ALA A 283 -19.26 -27.26 3.53
N GLN A 284 -18.72 -26.98 4.73
CA GLN A 284 -17.90 -25.80 4.98
C GLN A 284 -16.58 -25.86 4.19
N LEU A 285 -15.96 -27.04 4.08
CA LEU A 285 -14.76 -27.22 3.24
C LEU A 285 -15.05 -26.92 1.77
N PHE A 286 -16.19 -27.40 1.26
CA PHE A 286 -16.63 -27.12 -0.10
C PHE A 286 -16.88 -25.62 -0.30
N GLN A 287 -17.51 -24.95 0.67
CA GLN A 287 -17.73 -23.51 0.61
C GLN A 287 -16.41 -22.73 0.58
N PHE A 288 -15.41 -23.10 1.39
CA PHE A 288 -14.09 -22.47 1.32
C PHE A 288 -13.41 -22.66 -0.04
N ALA A 289 -13.55 -23.84 -0.65
CA ALA A 289 -13.01 -24.09 -1.98
C ALA A 289 -13.72 -23.25 -3.05
N LEU A 290 -15.05 -23.13 -2.97
CA LEU A 290 -15.86 -22.31 -3.86
C LEU A 290 -15.49 -20.83 -3.74
N ASP A 291 -15.43 -20.30 -2.53
CA ASP A 291 -15.03 -18.92 -2.24
C ASP A 291 -13.66 -18.59 -2.86
N VAL A 292 -12.67 -19.46 -2.66
CA VAL A 292 -11.33 -19.28 -3.26
C VAL A 292 -11.40 -19.34 -4.78
N CYS A 293 -12.18 -20.27 -5.35
CA CYS A 293 -12.36 -20.40 -6.80
C CYS A 293 -12.95 -19.13 -7.42
N GLU A 294 -14.04 -18.59 -6.86
CA GLU A 294 -14.66 -17.34 -7.33
C GLU A 294 -13.67 -16.16 -7.26
N GLY A 295 -12.86 -16.08 -6.21
CA GLY A 295 -11.79 -15.08 -6.10
C GLY A 295 -10.72 -15.22 -7.19
N MET A 296 -10.32 -16.45 -7.51
CA MET A 296 -9.32 -16.72 -8.55
C MET A 296 -9.86 -16.53 -9.97
N GLU A 297 -11.13 -16.88 -10.22
CA GLU A 297 -11.83 -16.58 -11.47
C GLU A 297 -11.86 -15.06 -11.71
N TYR A 298 -12.16 -14.26 -10.68
CA TYR A 298 -12.10 -12.81 -10.78
C TYR A 298 -10.68 -12.33 -11.14
N LEU A 299 -9.63 -12.85 -10.49
CA LEU A 299 -8.25 -12.48 -10.83
C LEU A 299 -7.89 -12.81 -12.29
N GLU A 300 -8.30 -13.99 -12.76
CA GLU A 300 -8.12 -14.41 -14.14
C GLU A 300 -8.83 -13.48 -15.13
N SER A 301 -10.08 -13.09 -14.82
CA SER A 301 -10.84 -12.13 -15.64
C SER A 301 -10.13 -10.77 -15.77
N LYS A 302 -9.37 -10.39 -14.74
CA LYS A 302 -8.56 -9.17 -14.69
C LYS A 302 -7.11 -9.36 -15.19
N LYS A 303 -6.77 -10.55 -15.68
CA LYS A 303 -5.42 -10.93 -16.18
C LYS A 303 -4.32 -10.77 -15.12
N PHE A 304 -4.67 -10.99 -13.85
CA PHE A 304 -3.72 -11.07 -12.75
C PHE A 304 -3.42 -12.52 -12.41
N VAL A 305 -2.13 -12.82 -12.21
CA VAL A 305 -1.67 -14.12 -11.71
C VAL A 305 -1.19 -13.94 -10.28
N HIS A 306 -1.79 -14.65 -9.32
CA HIS A 306 -1.48 -14.52 -7.89
C HIS A 306 -0.04 -14.93 -7.54
N ARG A 307 0.44 -16.02 -8.17
CA ARG A 307 1.79 -16.62 -8.02
C ARG A 307 2.16 -17.20 -6.66
N ASP A 308 1.41 -16.90 -5.61
CA ASP A 308 1.53 -17.56 -4.31
C ASP A 308 0.18 -17.99 -3.70
N LEU A 309 -0.62 -18.75 -4.45
CA LEU A 309 -1.88 -19.26 -3.94
C LEU A 309 -1.64 -20.48 -3.05
N ALA A 310 -1.94 -20.34 -1.77
CA ALA A 310 -1.90 -21.41 -0.79
C ALA A 310 -2.86 -21.08 0.37
N ALA A 311 -3.28 -22.08 1.14
CA ALA A 311 -4.19 -21.87 2.27
C ALA A 311 -3.64 -20.90 3.36
N ARG A 312 -2.31 -20.68 3.42
CA ARG A 312 -1.72 -19.67 4.31
C ARG A 312 -2.02 -18.23 3.89
N ASN A 313 -2.29 -18.02 2.60
CA ASN A 313 -2.63 -16.74 1.98
C ASN A 313 -4.15 -16.63 1.73
N VAL A 314 -4.95 -17.51 2.34
CA VAL A 314 -6.41 -17.40 2.38
C VAL A 314 -6.79 -17.05 3.82
N LEU A 315 -7.57 -15.99 3.99
CA LEU A 315 -8.05 -15.52 5.30
C LEU A 315 -9.55 -15.80 5.45
N VAL A 316 -10.02 -15.94 6.69
CA VAL A 316 -11.42 -16.24 7.00
C VAL A 316 -12.05 -15.09 7.78
N SER A 317 -13.20 -14.59 7.31
CA SER A 317 -13.94 -13.51 7.96
C SER A 317 -14.72 -13.99 9.18
N ASP A 318 -15.29 -13.06 9.94
CA ASP A 318 -16.15 -13.39 11.08
C ASP A 318 -17.38 -14.22 10.67
N ASP A 319 -17.93 -13.93 9.51
CA ASP A 319 -19.06 -14.66 8.92
C ASP A 319 -18.67 -16.02 8.32
N GLY A 320 -17.38 -16.39 8.37
CA GLY A 320 -16.90 -17.66 7.83
C GLY A 320 -16.72 -17.67 6.31
N VAL A 321 -16.56 -16.50 5.68
CA VAL A 321 -16.25 -16.38 4.24
C VAL A 321 -14.75 -16.44 4.04
N ALA A 322 -14.28 -17.26 3.11
CA ALA A 322 -12.87 -17.30 2.73
C ALA A 322 -12.55 -16.22 1.69
N LYS A 323 -11.41 -15.53 1.87
CA LYS A 323 -10.90 -14.53 0.95
C LYS A 323 -9.41 -14.73 0.68
N VAL A 324 -9.03 -14.65 -0.59
CA VAL A 324 -7.62 -14.69 -1.01
C VAL A 324 -6.93 -13.36 -0.66
N SER A 325 -5.68 -13.44 -0.20
CA SER A 325 -4.88 -12.34 0.33
C SER A 325 -3.42 -12.46 -0.11
N ASP A 326 -2.59 -11.47 0.26
CA ASP A 326 -1.15 -11.41 -0.02
C ASP A 326 -0.79 -11.36 -1.51
N PHE A 327 -1.07 -10.20 -2.10
CA PHE A 327 -0.85 -9.94 -3.52
C PHE A 327 0.59 -9.46 -3.83
N GLY A 328 1.53 -9.59 -2.89
CA GLY A 328 2.91 -9.09 -3.03
C GLY A 328 3.68 -9.67 -4.23
N LEU A 329 3.32 -10.89 -4.67
CA LEU A 329 3.88 -11.52 -5.88
C LEU A 329 2.95 -11.44 -7.09
N THR A 330 1.76 -10.84 -6.94
CA THR A 330 0.76 -10.78 -8.00
C THR A 330 1.20 -9.83 -9.11
N LYS A 331 1.02 -10.26 -10.36
CA LYS A 331 1.43 -9.47 -11.52
C LYS A 331 0.43 -9.62 -12.66
N VAL A 332 0.39 -8.59 -13.52
CA VAL A 332 -0.21 -8.74 -14.85
C VAL A 332 0.59 -9.79 -15.60
N ASP A 333 -0.10 -10.74 -16.24
CA ASP A 333 0.54 -11.78 -17.04
C ASP A 333 1.52 -11.17 -18.05
N SER A 334 2.82 -11.33 -17.80
CA SER A 334 3.90 -10.71 -18.57
C SER A 334 5.12 -11.61 -18.61
N LYS A 335 5.77 -11.69 -19.77
CA LYS A 335 6.93 -12.58 -20.05
C LYS A 335 8.23 -12.21 -19.32
N ALA A 336 8.19 -11.19 -18.44
CA ALA A 336 9.36 -10.61 -17.79
C ALA A 336 9.95 -11.52 -16.71
N SER A 337 11.29 -11.55 -16.65
CA SER A 337 12.11 -12.35 -15.72
C SER A 337 11.86 -11.98 -14.25
N ASP A 338 11.95 -12.96 -13.36
CA ASP A 338 11.94 -12.74 -11.90
C ASP A 338 13.00 -13.58 -11.19
N LYS A 339 13.48 -13.06 -10.05
CA LYS A 339 14.36 -13.72 -9.08
C LYS A 339 13.63 -14.06 -7.77
N ALA A 340 12.29 -13.99 -7.76
CA ALA A 340 11.49 -14.24 -6.55
C ALA A 340 11.54 -15.73 -6.18
N LYS A 341 11.80 -16.06 -4.92
CA LYS A 341 11.78 -17.46 -4.46
C LYS A 341 10.35 -17.97 -4.47
N LEU A 342 10.01 -18.83 -5.44
CA LEU A 342 8.69 -19.44 -5.52
C LEU A 342 8.53 -20.59 -4.49
N PRO A 343 7.34 -20.76 -3.89
CA PRO A 343 7.07 -21.83 -2.94
C PRO A 343 6.93 -23.18 -3.65
N ILE A 344 8.01 -23.97 -3.65
CA ILE A 344 8.16 -25.20 -4.45
C ILE A 344 6.93 -26.13 -4.39
N LYS A 345 6.41 -26.42 -3.18
CA LYS A 345 5.28 -27.37 -3.00
C LYS A 345 3.94 -26.88 -3.57
N TRP A 346 3.80 -25.58 -3.82
CA TRP A 346 2.59 -24.95 -4.35
C TRP A 346 2.77 -24.44 -5.79
N THR A 347 3.96 -24.61 -6.37
CA THR A 347 4.29 -24.06 -7.69
C THR A 347 4.21 -25.15 -8.76
N ALA A 348 3.53 -24.84 -9.86
CA ALA A 348 3.43 -25.75 -11.00
C ALA A 348 4.82 -26.01 -11.63
N PRO A 349 5.11 -27.24 -12.12
CA PRO A 349 6.43 -27.59 -12.65
C PRO A 349 6.95 -26.69 -13.78
N GLU A 350 6.08 -26.22 -14.66
CA GLU A 350 6.42 -25.32 -15.77
C GLU A 350 6.81 -23.91 -15.31
N ALA A 351 6.27 -23.44 -14.18
CA ALA A 351 6.67 -22.18 -13.56
C ALA A 351 8.08 -22.30 -12.97
N LEU A 352 8.40 -23.41 -12.30
CA LEU A 352 9.75 -23.70 -11.79
C LEU A 352 10.78 -23.85 -12.91
N LYS A 353 10.44 -24.57 -13.99
CA LYS A 353 11.34 -24.79 -15.14
C LYS A 353 11.71 -23.49 -15.87
N LYS A 354 10.78 -22.53 -15.95
CA LYS A 354 11.02 -21.21 -16.56
C LYS A 354 12.05 -20.38 -15.79
N GLU A 355 12.17 -20.55 -14.48
CA GLU A 355 13.22 -19.90 -13.68
C GLU A 355 14.60 -20.56 -13.87
N VAL A 356 14.67 -21.90 -13.84
CA VAL A 356 15.94 -22.65 -13.95
C VAL A 356 16.60 -22.50 -15.33
N ASN A 357 15.83 -22.56 -16.42
CA ASN A 357 16.37 -22.45 -17.78
C ASN A 357 16.85 -21.03 -18.13
N ARG A 358 16.47 -20.00 -17.37
CA ARG A 358 16.96 -18.63 -17.56
C ARG A 358 18.18 -18.30 -16.70
N CYS A 359 18.40 -19.00 -15.57
CA CYS A 359 19.64 -18.92 -14.78
C CYS A 359 20.86 -19.53 -15.50
N ARG A 360 20.67 -20.44 -16.46
CA ARG A 360 21.75 -21.03 -17.28
C ARG A 360 22.15 -20.20 -18.50
N ARG A 361 21.56 -19.02 -18.70
CA ARG A 361 21.83 -18.11 -19.83
C ARG A 361 22.52 -16.79 -19.40
N ILE A 362 23.15 -16.77 -18.22
CA ILE A 362 24.02 -15.66 -17.77
C ILE A 362 25.47 -16.07 -18.01
#